data_AF-A0A7W1EXB3-F1
#
_entry.id   AF-A0A7W1EXB3-F1
#
_cell.length_a   1.000
_cell.length_b   1.000
_cell.length_c   1.000
_cell.angle_alpha   90.00
_cell.angle_beta   90.00
_cell.angle_gamma   90.00
#
_symmetry.space_group_name_H-M   'P 1'
#
loop_
_entity.id
_entity.type
_entity.pdbx_description
1 polymer ?
#
loop_
_entity_poly.entity_id
_entity_poly.type
_entity_poly.pdbx_seq_one_letter_code
_entity_poly.pdbx_strand_id
1 'polypeptide(L)'
;MYRLIIIALLFVSFTVNGQTKTKTKTKTKVAKVDSTGAEIEEEKTPEELLELTLPPETEIDAITGKKVFYKERKLKNDSLRTALRLEQKKKKMSFWVKTTYPNPKLKTKQPPIQLCINLANRDTFLTYCVNDSILKDPEIKKIVFEKIIGDTTYMLIFLQAFTKSKSDGGVCSAGKEQRLYFVKWHPKSNVAKWKAKNVNSCVKTITNMGKQKFTEWDKTSILNISYHRGSNFYEYKFDPDQPQLGMQKVSGDAEEK
;
A
#
# COMPACT_ATOMS: atom_id res chain seq x y z
N MET A 1 -55.95 20.75 -9.62
CA MET A 1 -56.24 19.29 -9.57
C MET A 1 -54.91 18.56 -9.40
N TYR A 2 -54.77 17.88 -8.27
CA TYR A 2 -53.53 17.28 -7.76
C TYR A 2 -53.07 16.04 -8.53
N ARG A 3 -51.75 15.89 -8.76
CA ARG A 3 -51.04 14.60 -8.66
C ARG A 3 -49.60 14.81 -8.16
N LEU A 4 -49.42 14.59 -6.87
CA LEU A 4 -48.14 14.41 -6.17
C LEU A 4 -47.64 12.98 -6.40
N ILE A 5 -46.38 12.79 -6.77
CA ILE A 5 -45.68 11.51 -6.64
C ILE A 5 -44.56 11.71 -5.63
N ILE A 6 -44.79 11.13 -4.45
CA ILE A 6 -43.86 10.94 -3.35
C ILE A 6 -43.19 9.58 -3.59
N ILE A 7 -41.86 9.54 -3.67
CA ILE A 7 -41.11 8.31 -3.36
C ILE A 7 -40.00 8.70 -2.38
N ALA A 8 -40.33 8.51 -1.10
CA ALA A 8 -39.38 8.43 -0.01
C ALA A 8 -38.90 6.98 0.07
N LEU A 9 -37.59 6.76 0.04
CA LEU A 9 -36.95 5.50 0.46
C LEU A 9 -35.96 5.82 1.58
N LEU A 10 -36.49 5.75 2.79
CA LEU A 10 -35.79 5.49 4.05
C LEU A 10 -35.33 4.02 4.05
N PHE A 11 -34.10 3.76 4.50
CA PHE A 11 -33.71 2.70 5.46
C PHE A 11 -32.21 2.91 5.75
N VAL A 12 -31.86 3.66 6.80
CA VAL A 12 -31.61 3.20 8.18
C VAL A 12 -30.35 2.34 8.29
N SER A 13 -29.38 2.96 8.95
CA SER A 13 -28.13 2.46 9.50
C SER A 13 -28.29 1.21 10.36
N PHE A 14 -27.30 0.30 10.28
CA PHE A 14 -26.95 -0.58 11.40
C PHE A 14 -25.44 -0.51 11.65
N THR A 15 -25.11 -0.09 12.86
CA THR A 15 -23.78 -0.17 13.49
C THR A 15 -23.83 -1.16 14.65
N VAL A 16 -22.67 -1.80 14.90
CA VAL A 16 -22.17 -2.43 16.15
C VAL A 16 -22.70 -3.82 16.58
N ASN A 17 -21.78 -4.80 16.57
CA ASN A 17 -21.38 -5.67 17.72
C ASN A 17 -20.44 -6.77 17.15
N GLY A 18 -19.26 -7.08 17.68
CA GLY A 18 -18.76 -6.90 19.04
C GLY A 18 -19.16 -8.09 19.92
N GLN A 19 -18.62 -9.30 19.69
CA GLN A 19 -18.60 -10.36 20.70
C GLN A 19 -17.51 -11.42 20.47
N THR A 20 -16.54 -11.37 21.37
CA THR A 20 -15.61 -12.43 21.78
C THR A 20 -16.36 -13.67 22.30
N LYS A 21 -16.04 -14.87 21.82
CA LYS A 21 -16.13 -16.12 22.62
C LYS A 21 -15.02 -17.09 22.27
N THR A 22 -14.11 -17.24 23.23
CA THR A 22 -13.27 -18.41 23.52
C THR A 22 -14.08 -19.69 23.51
N LYS A 23 -13.59 -20.76 22.87
CA LYS A 23 -13.87 -22.15 23.26
C LYS A 23 -12.69 -23.08 22.96
N THR A 24 -12.38 -23.86 23.98
CA THR A 24 -11.25 -24.75 24.17
C THR A 24 -11.45 -26.10 23.46
N LYS A 25 -10.31 -26.64 22.98
CA LYS A 25 -9.93 -28.01 22.60
C LYS A 25 -10.97 -29.14 22.73
N THR A 26 -11.11 -29.90 21.64
CA THR A 26 -11.33 -31.36 21.69
C THR A 26 -10.31 -32.04 20.78
N LYS A 27 -9.51 -32.94 21.36
CA LYS A 27 -8.55 -33.81 20.68
C LYS A 27 -9.29 -34.91 19.93
N THR A 28 -8.95 -35.12 18.65
CA THR A 28 -9.18 -36.39 17.97
C THR A 28 -7.87 -36.81 17.33
N LYS A 29 -7.29 -37.91 17.84
CA LYS A 29 -6.15 -38.62 17.23
C LYS A 29 -6.66 -39.33 15.97
N VAL A 30 -6.04 -39.10 14.82
CA VAL A 30 -6.07 -40.06 13.70
C VAL A 30 -4.69 -40.12 13.05
N ALA A 31 -4.30 -41.39 12.84
CA ALA A 31 -3.15 -42.04 12.20
C ALA A 31 -2.08 -41.23 11.45
N LYS A 32 -0.83 -41.65 11.72
CA LYS A 32 0.36 -41.55 10.86
C LYS A 32 0.05 -42.16 9.48
N VAL A 33 0.38 -41.41 8.43
CA VAL A 33 0.78 -41.96 7.13
C VAL A 33 2.07 -41.25 6.74
N ASP A 34 3.13 -42.03 6.58
CA ASP A 34 4.43 -41.58 6.11
C ASP A 34 4.33 -41.07 4.67
N SER A 35 4.65 -39.79 4.49
CA SER A 35 4.98 -39.23 3.19
C SER A 35 6.03 -38.15 3.41
N THR A 36 7.18 -38.38 2.78
CA THR A 36 8.40 -37.57 2.75
C THR A 36 8.12 -36.07 2.73
N GLY A 37 8.20 -35.48 3.93
CA GLY A 37 8.06 -34.04 4.14
C GLY A 37 9.36 -33.34 3.78
N ALA A 38 9.36 -32.62 2.66
CA ALA A 38 10.22 -31.46 2.52
C ALA A 38 9.81 -30.46 3.62
N GLU A 39 10.71 -30.24 4.56
CA GLU A 39 10.51 -29.37 5.71
C GLU A 39 10.13 -27.97 5.21
N ILE A 40 8.89 -27.57 5.48
CA ILE A 40 8.37 -26.27 5.09
C ILE A 40 9.02 -25.26 6.02
N GLU A 41 10.04 -24.54 5.54
CA GLU A 41 10.50 -23.33 6.22
C GLU A 41 9.32 -22.34 6.26
N GLU A 42 8.69 -22.24 7.42
CA GLU A 42 7.77 -21.15 7.75
C GLU A 42 8.53 -19.83 7.55
N GLU A 43 7.87 -18.87 6.89
CA GLU A 43 8.42 -17.54 6.67
C GLU A 43 8.45 -16.80 8.02
N LYS A 44 9.57 -16.94 8.73
CA LYS A 44 9.76 -16.39 10.07
C LYS A 44 9.73 -14.86 10.03
N THR A 45 9.00 -14.28 10.98
CA THR A 45 9.01 -12.83 11.17
C THR A 45 10.41 -12.34 11.54
N PRO A 46 10.75 -11.06 11.28
CA PRO A 46 12.05 -10.51 11.68
C PRO A 46 12.33 -10.64 13.19
N GLU A 47 11.28 -10.70 14.01
CA GLU A 47 11.40 -10.91 15.46
C GLU A 47 11.76 -12.37 15.77
N GLU A 48 11.11 -13.35 15.13
CA GLU A 48 11.43 -14.77 15.29
C GLU A 48 12.84 -15.10 14.76
N LEU A 49 13.25 -14.49 13.65
CA LEU A 49 14.61 -14.61 13.13
C LEU A 49 15.64 -14.06 14.12
N LEU A 50 15.35 -12.92 14.77
CA LEU A 50 16.22 -12.38 15.80
C LEU A 50 16.31 -13.36 16.97
N GLU A 51 15.19 -13.85 17.51
CA GLU A 51 15.19 -14.77 18.66
C GLU A 51 16.00 -16.05 18.41
N LEU A 52 16.01 -16.58 17.19
CA LEU A 52 16.84 -17.75 16.83
C LEU A 52 18.34 -17.48 16.85
N THR A 53 18.74 -16.22 16.65
CA THR A 53 20.15 -15.79 16.67
C THR A 53 20.63 -15.35 18.05
N LEU A 54 19.70 -15.11 18.99
CA LEU A 54 20.06 -14.63 20.33
C LEU A 54 20.57 -15.80 21.19
N PRO A 55 21.66 -15.61 21.95
CA PRO A 55 22.12 -16.61 22.89
C PRO A 55 21.08 -16.82 24.01
N PRO A 56 20.91 -18.06 24.50
CA PRO A 56 19.96 -18.35 25.57
C PRO A 56 20.33 -17.56 26.83
N GLU A 57 19.32 -16.96 27.45
CA GLU A 57 19.46 -16.16 28.67
C GLU A 57 19.64 -17.03 29.93
N THR A 58 19.28 -18.31 29.84
CA THR A 58 19.43 -19.31 30.89
C THR A 58 20.12 -20.55 30.36
N GLU A 59 21.14 -21.01 31.06
CA GLU A 59 21.76 -22.33 30.80
C GLU A 59 21.71 -23.16 32.08
N ILE A 60 21.68 -24.48 31.93
CA ILE A 60 21.82 -25.39 33.06
C ILE A 60 23.32 -25.60 33.23
N ASP A 61 23.87 -25.22 34.37
CA ASP A 61 25.27 -25.46 34.68
C ASP A 61 25.52 -26.99 34.75
N ALA A 62 26.44 -27.46 33.91
CA ALA A 62 26.75 -28.88 33.76
C ALA A 62 27.27 -29.53 35.06
N ILE A 63 27.86 -28.73 35.95
CA ILE A 63 28.45 -29.23 37.20
C ILE A 63 27.41 -29.23 38.33
N THR A 64 26.64 -28.14 38.47
CA THR A 64 25.72 -27.97 39.60
C THR A 64 24.28 -28.37 39.31
N GLY A 65 23.92 -28.58 38.03
CA GLY A 65 22.55 -28.85 37.60
C GLY A 65 21.58 -27.68 37.83
N LYS A 66 22.07 -26.54 38.31
CA LYS A 66 21.26 -25.36 38.59
C LYS A 66 21.12 -24.51 37.33
N LYS A 67 19.94 -23.90 37.16
CA LYS A 67 19.71 -22.91 36.10
C LYS A 67 20.46 -21.63 36.47
N VAL A 68 21.44 -21.25 35.66
CA VAL A 68 22.16 -19.99 35.77
C VAL A 68 21.55 -19.01 34.78
N PHE A 69 21.17 -17.83 35.29
CA PHE A 69 20.62 -16.75 34.48
C PHE A 69 21.70 -15.69 34.21
N TYR A 70 21.98 -15.43 32.94
CA TYR A 70 23.01 -14.49 32.52
C TYR A 70 22.42 -13.09 32.28
N LYS A 71 22.46 -12.25 33.32
CA LYS A 71 21.91 -10.89 33.29
C LYS A 71 22.50 -10.02 32.16
N GLU A 72 23.79 -10.15 31.88
CA GLU A 72 24.47 -9.41 30.81
C GLU A 72 23.96 -9.81 29.41
N ARG A 73 23.70 -11.11 29.21
CA ARG A 73 23.13 -11.62 27.95
C ARG A 73 21.71 -11.09 27.74
N LYS A 74 20.88 -11.09 28.79
CA LYS A 74 19.53 -10.49 28.72
C LYS A 74 19.58 -9.01 28.35
N LEU A 75 20.44 -8.21 28.98
CA LEU A 75 20.57 -6.79 28.67
C LEU A 75 20.96 -6.55 27.21
N LYS A 76 21.88 -7.37 26.67
CA LYS A 76 22.29 -7.30 25.27
C LYS A 76 21.15 -7.73 24.32
N ASN A 77 20.45 -8.82 24.64
CA ASN A 77 19.30 -9.30 23.88
C ASN A 77 18.16 -8.26 23.84
N ASP A 78 17.83 -7.66 24.98
CA ASP A 78 16.80 -6.62 25.09
C ASP A 78 17.17 -5.34 24.32
N SER A 79 18.46 -4.98 24.28
CA SER A 79 18.97 -3.91 23.44
C SER A 79 18.75 -4.19 21.94
N LEU A 80 19.05 -5.41 21.49
CA LEU A 80 18.84 -5.83 20.11
C LEU A 80 17.35 -5.84 19.72
N ARG A 81 16.48 -6.36 20.60
CA ARG A 81 15.01 -6.30 20.42
C ARG A 81 14.52 -4.86 20.27
N THR A 82 15.05 -3.94 21.09
CA THR A 82 14.70 -2.52 21.04
C THR A 82 15.17 -1.86 19.75
N ALA A 83 16.40 -2.15 19.32
CA ALA A 83 16.94 -1.68 18.05
C ALA A 83 16.07 -2.14 16.86
N LEU A 84 15.69 -3.43 16.82
CA LEU A 84 14.81 -3.97 15.78
C LEU A 84 13.44 -3.27 15.76
N ARG A 85 12.82 -3.05 16.92
CA ARG A 85 11.55 -2.30 17.02
C ARG A 85 11.68 -0.87 16.51
N LEU A 86 12.79 -0.19 16.82
CA LEU A 86 13.06 1.16 16.33
C LEU A 86 13.24 1.18 14.82
N GLU A 87 13.96 0.21 14.24
CA GLU A 87 14.09 0.09 12.79
C GLU A 87 12.76 -0.20 12.11
N GLN A 88 11.97 -1.12 12.64
CA GLN A 88 10.63 -1.42 12.11
C GLN A 88 9.72 -0.19 12.21
N LYS A 89 9.77 0.56 13.32
CA LYS A 89 9.05 1.83 13.47
C LYS A 89 9.51 2.84 12.43
N LYS A 90 10.82 3.02 12.23
CA LYS A 90 11.36 3.91 11.18
C LYS A 90 10.90 3.50 9.78
N LYS A 91 10.87 2.20 9.48
CA LYS A 91 10.35 1.65 8.21
C LYS A 91 8.84 1.90 8.03
N LYS A 92 8.05 1.82 9.10
CA LYS A 92 6.62 2.15 9.07
C LYS A 92 6.38 3.67 8.96
N MET A 93 7.27 4.47 9.53
CA MET A 93 7.23 5.93 9.56
C MET A 93 8.00 6.58 8.40
N SER A 94 8.08 5.91 7.25
CA SER A 94 8.67 6.47 6.03
C SER A 94 7.74 6.28 4.84
N PHE A 95 7.84 7.18 3.86
CA PHE A 95 7.15 6.99 2.60
C PHE A 95 7.72 5.76 1.89
N TRP A 96 6.87 4.80 1.59
CA TRP A 96 7.24 3.66 0.77
C TRP A 96 6.09 3.22 -0.12
N VAL A 97 6.47 2.58 -1.21
CA VAL A 97 5.55 1.92 -2.12
C VAL A 97 6.12 0.54 -2.40
N LYS A 98 5.28 -0.47 -2.28
CA LYS A 98 5.63 -1.88 -2.53
C LYS A 98 4.47 -2.62 -3.17
N THR A 99 4.81 -3.62 -3.98
CA THR A 99 3.87 -4.64 -4.41
C THR A 99 3.79 -5.72 -3.35
N THR A 100 2.59 -6.17 -3.04
CA THR A 100 2.35 -7.34 -2.22
C THR A 100 1.85 -8.44 -3.15
N TYR A 101 2.64 -9.51 -3.23
CA TYR A 101 2.34 -10.67 -4.03
C TYR A 101 1.57 -11.69 -3.19
N PRO A 102 0.57 -12.39 -3.77
CA PRO A 102 -0.02 -13.52 -3.08
C PRO A 102 1.04 -14.56 -2.75
N ASN A 103 0.90 -15.17 -1.57
CA ASN A 103 1.77 -16.28 -1.21
C ASN A 103 1.46 -17.47 -2.14
N PRO A 104 2.41 -17.92 -2.98
CA PRO A 104 2.18 -19.01 -3.93
C PRO A 104 1.84 -20.33 -3.23
N LYS A 105 2.17 -20.47 -1.93
CA LYS A 105 1.94 -21.68 -1.13
C LYS A 105 0.49 -21.80 -0.61
N LEU A 106 -0.30 -20.72 -0.63
CA LEU A 106 -1.71 -20.78 -0.25
C LEU A 106 -2.53 -21.42 -1.39
N LYS A 107 -3.06 -22.62 -1.13
CA LYS A 107 -3.86 -23.42 -2.08
C LYS A 107 -5.31 -22.93 -2.25
N THR A 108 -5.80 -22.10 -1.34
CA THR A 108 -7.11 -21.43 -1.45
C THR A 108 -7.01 -20.16 -2.30
N LYS A 109 -8.15 -19.64 -2.80
CA LYS A 109 -8.24 -18.45 -3.67
C LYS A 109 -7.19 -17.39 -3.29
N GLN A 110 -6.12 -17.32 -4.07
CA GLN A 110 -5.02 -16.41 -3.77
C GLN A 110 -5.52 -14.97 -3.87
N PRO A 111 -5.16 -14.11 -2.90
CA PRO A 111 -5.50 -12.69 -3.02
C PRO A 111 -4.87 -12.13 -4.30
N PRO A 112 -5.53 -11.21 -5.00
CA PRO A 112 -4.94 -10.56 -6.16
C PRO A 112 -3.68 -9.79 -5.77
N ILE A 113 -2.80 -9.54 -6.73
CA ILE A 113 -1.62 -8.69 -6.55
C ILE A 113 -2.07 -7.29 -6.10
N GLN A 114 -1.44 -6.77 -5.06
CA GLN A 114 -1.77 -5.47 -4.47
C GLN A 114 -0.60 -4.49 -4.57
N LEU A 115 -0.90 -3.25 -4.92
CA LEU A 115 0.01 -2.12 -4.76
C LEU A 115 -0.33 -1.40 -3.46
N CYS A 116 0.64 -1.32 -2.55
CA CYS A 116 0.51 -0.64 -1.28
C CYS A 116 1.38 0.62 -1.24
N ILE A 117 0.78 1.75 -0.86
CA ILE A 117 1.40 3.06 -0.68
C ILE A 117 1.28 3.41 0.79
N ASN A 118 2.42 3.67 1.44
CA ASN A 118 2.46 4.15 2.81
C ASN A 118 2.85 5.62 2.85
N LEU A 119 2.04 6.39 3.58
CA LEU A 119 2.28 7.79 3.88
C LEU A 119 2.64 7.90 5.34
N ALA A 120 3.65 8.71 5.64
CA ALA A 120 4.11 8.93 7.00
C ALA A 120 4.04 10.43 7.31
N ASN A 121 3.54 10.73 8.50
CA ASN A 121 3.65 12.01 9.17
C ASN A 121 4.25 11.73 10.57
N ARG A 122 4.75 12.76 11.26
CA ARG A 122 5.57 12.66 12.49
C ARG A 122 5.13 11.55 13.46
N ASP A 123 3.84 11.43 13.72
CA ASP A 123 3.27 10.49 14.71
C ASP A 123 2.26 9.49 14.13
N THR A 124 1.93 9.59 12.85
CA THR A 124 0.88 8.77 12.21
C THR A 124 1.32 8.28 10.85
N PHE A 125 0.96 7.04 10.50
CA PHE A 125 1.13 6.52 9.16
C PHE A 125 -0.19 6.01 8.60
N LEU A 126 -0.32 6.07 7.28
CA LEU A 126 -1.47 5.58 6.55
C LEU A 126 -1.00 4.67 5.42
N THR A 127 -1.40 3.40 5.47
CA THR A 127 -1.17 2.45 4.39
C THR A 127 -2.44 2.31 3.55
N TYR A 128 -2.32 2.53 2.25
CA TYR A 128 -3.37 2.31 1.27
C TYR A 128 -2.97 1.22 0.29
N CYS A 129 -3.75 0.14 0.22
CA CYS A 129 -3.52 -0.97 -0.69
C CYS A 129 -4.65 -1.10 -1.70
N VAL A 130 -4.31 -1.29 -2.97
CA VAL A 130 -5.26 -1.51 -4.07
C VAL A 130 -4.89 -2.73 -4.87
N ASN A 131 -5.88 -3.46 -5.37
CA ASN A 131 -5.65 -4.56 -6.30
C ASN A 131 -5.20 -3.97 -7.64
N ASP A 132 -3.91 -4.09 -7.94
CA ASP A 132 -3.30 -3.52 -9.13
C ASP A 132 -2.26 -4.47 -9.70
N SER A 133 -2.66 -5.18 -10.75
CA SER A 133 -1.81 -6.09 -11.50
C SER A 133 -0.98 -5.39 -12.58
N ILE A 134 -1.16 -4.08 -12.79
CA ILE A 134 -0.48 -3.33 -13.85
C ILE A 134 0.78 -2.67 -13.29
N LEU A 135 0.66 -1.92 -12.20
CA LEU A 135 1.76 -1.14 -11.63
C LEU A 135 2.62 -1.97 -10.65
N LYS A 136 3.24 -3.05 -11.15
CA LYS A 136 4.09 -3.94 -10.34
C LYS A 136 5.49 -3.36 -10.16
N ASP A 137 5.96 -3.42 -8.91
CA ASP A 137 7.29 -3.03 -8.45
C ASP A 137 7.75 -1.68 -9.02
N PRO A 138 7.13 -0.57 -8.56
CA PRO A 138 7.44 0.75 -9.08
C PRO A 138 8.93 1.08 -8.97
N GLU A 139 9.54 1.36 -10.12
CA GLU A 139 10.94 1.80 -10.24
C GLU A 139 11.11 3.22 -9.70
N ILE A 140 10.13 4.09 -10.00
CA ILE A 140 10.10 5.47 -9.51
C ILE A 140 8.90 5.61 -8.59
N LYS A 141 9.16 6.03 -7.36
CA LYS A 141 8.16 6.39 -6.35
C LYS A 141 8.53 7.70 -5.72
N LYS A 142 7.78 8.77 -6.02
CA LYS A 142 8.11 10.12 -5.56
C LYS A 142 6.84 10.87 -5.16
N ILE A 143 6.88 11.51 -4.00
CA ILE A 143 5.93 12.57 -3.65
C ILE A 143 6.37 13.80 -4.44
N VAL A 144 5.61 14.16 -5.48
CA VAL A 144 5.95 15.28 -6.37
C VAL A 144 5.42 16.61 -5.83
N PHE A 145 4.35 16.59 -5.04
CA PHE A 145 3.84 17.76 -4.33
C PHE A 145 3.34 17.38 -2.95
N GLU A 146 3.57 18.26 -1.98
CA GLU A 146 3.05 18.17 -0.62
C GLU A 146 2.76 19.60 -0.12
N LYS A 147 1.55 19.83 0.39
CA LYS A 147 1.16 21.10 1.01
C LYS A 147 0.22 20.83 2.17
N ILE A 148 0.49 21.46 3.32
CA ILE A 148 -0.34 21.36 4.51
C ILE A 148 -1.21 22.62 4.57
N ILE A 149 -2.53 22.45 4.66
CA ILE A 149 -3.48 23.55 4.84
C ILE A 149 -4.38 23.17 6.02
N GLY A 150 -4.21 23.88 7.14
CA GLY A 150 -4.85 23.53 8.40
C GLY A 150 -4.44 22.12 8.86
N ASP A 151 -5.44 21.29 9.20
CA ASP A 151 -5.24 19.90 9.64
C ASP A 151 -5.19 18.87 8.49
N THR A 152 -5.11 19.34 7.24
CA THR A 152 -5.12 18.48 6.05
C THR A 152 -3.80 18.57 5.31
N THR A 153 -3.21 17.41 4.99
CA THR A 153 -2.08 17.28 4.09
C THR A 153 -2.57 16.87 2.70
N TYR A 154 -2.23 17.67 1.70
CA TYR A 154 -2.48 17.40 0.29
C TYR A 154 -1.20 16.90 -0.35
N MET A 155 -1.26 15.76 -1.02
CA MET A 155 -0.11 15.17 -1.69
C MET A 155 -0.44 14.76 -3.12
N LEU A 156 0.53 14.92 -4.01
CA LEU A 156 0.53 14.30 -5.33
C LEU A 156 1.71 13.34 -5.42
N ILE A 157 1.42 12.08 -5.69
CA ILE A 157 2.39 10.98 -5.71
C ILE A 157 2.51 10.49 -7.14
N PHE A 158 3.72 10.50 -7.68
CA PHE A 158 4.04 9.93 -8.97
C PHE A 158 4.67 8.57 -8.81
N LEU A 159 4.07 7.58 -9.46
CA LEU A 159 4.59 6.23 -9.55
C LEU A 159 4.85 5.87 -11.02
N GLN A 160 5.99 5.26 -11.27
CA GLN A 160 6.32 4.64 -12.55
C GLN A 160 6.79 3.21 -12.32
N ALA A 161 6.25 2.29 -13.12
CA ALA A 161 6.65 0.89 -13.13
C ALA A 161 6.89 0.42 -14.56
N PHE A 162 7.64 -0.67 -14.71
CA PHE A 162 7.83 -1.33 -15.98
C PHE A 162 6.82 -2.47 -16.13
N THR A 163 6.04 -2.46 -17.21
CA THR A 163 5.13 -3.57 -17.53
C THR A 163 5.93 -4.72 -18.13
N LYS A 164 6.02 -5.82 -17.37
CA LYS A 164 6.31 -7.14 -17.91
C LYS A 164 5.01 -7.93 -17.96
N SER A 165 4.15 -7.68 -18.94
CA SER A 165 2.93 -8.48 -19.08
C SER A 165 3.29 -9.83 -19.73
N LYS A 166 3.68 -10.81 -18.91
CA LYS A 166 3.67 -12.23 -19.36
C LYS A 166 2.24 -12.72 -19.65
N SER A 167 1.23 -12.05 -19.09
CA SER A 167 -0.18 -12.43 -19.16
C SER A 167 -0.93 -11.94 -20.41
N ASP A 168 -0.45 -10.88 -21.08
CA ASP A 168 -1.25 -10.17 -22.09
C ASP A 168 -0.79 -10.48 -23.52
N GLY A 169 -0.23 -11.67 -23.75
CA GLY A 169 0.17 -12.12 -25.09
C GLY A 169 1.27 -11.29 -25.76
N GLY A 170 2.08 -10.54 -24.99
CA GLY A 170 3.19 -9.75 -25.51
C GLY A 170 2.84 -8.37 -26.07
N VAL A 171 1.57 -7.94 -25.98
CA VAL A 171 1.12 -6.62 -26.47
C VAL A 171 1.89 -5.46 -25.83
N CYS A 172 2.28 -5.62 -24.57
CA CYS A 172 3.06 -4.64 -23.82
C CYS A 172 4.43 -5.19 -23.43
N SER A 173 5.22 -5.52 -24.44
CA SER A 173 6.62 -5.85 -24.27
C SER A 173 7.38 -4.56 -23.92
N ALA A 174 7.69 -4.36 -22.63
CA ALA A 174 8.50 -3.25 -22.12
C ALA A 174 7.84 -1.86 -22.03
N GLY A 175 6.51 -1.79 -21.95
CA GLY A 175 5.80 -0.52 -21.72
C GLY A 175 6.09 0.07 -20.33
N LYS A 176 6.11 1.41 -20.22
CA LYS A 176 6.17 2.12 -18.93
C LYS A 176 4.76 2.48 -18.47
N GLU A 177 4.43 2.12 -17.24
CA GLU A 177 3.17 2.48 -16.60
C GLU A 177 3.43 3.67 -15.69
N GLN A 178 2.67 4.74 -15.88
CA GLN A 178 2.77 5.95 -15.08
C GLN A 178 1.42 6.29 -14.48
N ARG A 179 1.40 6.51 -13.17
CA ARG A 179 0.20 6.83 -12.43
C ARG A 179 0.46 7.95 -11.42
N LEU A 180 -0.49 8.87 -11.36
CA LEU A 180 -0.56 9.92 -10.35
C LEU A 180 -1.64 9.55 -9.31
N TYR A 181 -1.28 9.66 -8.04
CA TYR A 181 -2.23 9.59 -6.92
C TYR A 181 -2.31 10.94 -6.24
N PHE A 182 -3.48 11.56 -6.31
CA PHE A 182 -3.80 12.71 -5.47
C PHE A 182 -4.40 12.23 -4.16
N VAL A 183 -3.87 12.73 -3.05
CA VAL A 183 -4.24 12.32 -1.70
C VAL A 183 -4.61 13.56 -0.90
N LYS A 184 -5.82 13.54 -0.31
CA LYS A 184 -6.25 14.48 0.72
C LYS A 184 -6.30 13.71 2.05
N TRP A 185 -5.31 13.90 2.91
CA TRP A 185 -5.14 13.17 4.17
C TRP A 185 -5.32 14.08 5.39
N HIS A 186 -6.08 13.63 6.38
CA HIS A 186 -6.16 14.27 7.70
C HIS A 186 -5.37 13.41 8.70
N PRO A 187 -4.15 13.79 9.10
CA PRO A 187 -3.29 12.98 9.95
C PRO A 187 -3.92 12.68 11.31
N LYS A 188 -4.58 13.66 11.93
CA LYS A 188 -5.23 13.51 13.25
C LYS A 188 -6.30 12.43 13.29
N SER A 189 -7.16 12.35 12.27
CA SER A 189 -8.20 11.33 12.16
C SER A 189 -7.74 10.06 11.43
N ASN A 190 -6.53 10.09 10.86
CA ASN A 190 -5.97 9.09 9.96
C ASN A 190 -6.90 8.68 8.79
N VAL A 191 -7.67 9.63 8.24
CA VAL A 191 -8.57 9.40 7.09
C VAL A 191 -8.04 10.11 5.86
N ALA A 192 -7.96 9.42 4.73
CA ALA A 192 -7.61 10.03 3.46
C ALA A 192 -8.58 9.71 2.33
N LYS A 193 -8.72 10.65 1.40
CA LYS A 193 -9.38 10.47 0.11
C LYS A 193 -8.33 10.37 -0.97
N TRP A 194 -8.44 9.32 -1.79
CA TRP A 194 -7.49 8.99 -2.85
C TRP A 194 -8.15 9.17 -4.21
N LYS A 195 -7.45 9.81 -5.15
CA LYS A 195 -7.84 9.87 -6.57
C LYS A 195 -6.65 9.45 -7.42
N ALA A 196 -6.79 8.35 -8.13
CA ALA A 196 -5.76 7.84 -9.03
C ALA A 196 -6.06 8.25 -10.49
N LYS A 197 -5.01 8.59 -11.24
CA LYS A 197 -5.07 8.83 -12.69
C LYS A 197 -3.92 8.15 -13.40
N ASN A 198 -4.25 7.33 -14.40
CA ASN A 198 -3.27 6.73 -15.29
C ASN A 198 -2.91 7.76 -16.36
N VAL A 199 -1.62 8.06 -16.47
CA VAL A 199 -1.12 9.06 -17.41
C VAL A 199 -0.36 8.42 -18.56
N ASN A 200 0.26 7.26 -18.30
CA ASN A 200 0.80 6.39 -19.33
C ASN A 200 0.44 4.96 -18.95
N SER A 201 -0.08 4.19 -19.90
CA SER A 201 -0.38 2.79 -19.68
C SER A 201 -0.44 2.07 -21.01
N CYS A 202 0.48 1.13 -21.21
CA CYS A 202 0.47 0.33 -22.42
C CYS A 202 -0.77 -0.58 -22.43
N VAL A 203 -1.08 -1.21 -21.29
CA VAL A 203 -2.22 -2.14 -21.16
C VAL A 203 -3.56 -1.43 -21.41
N LYS A 204 -3.68 -0.16 -21.01
CA LYS A 204 -4.92 0.61 -21.19
C LYS A 204 -4.91 1.53 -22.42
N THR A 205 -3.91 1.38 -23.31
CA THR A 205 -3.69 2.22 -24.49
C THR A 205 -3.75 3.72 -24.18
N ILE A 206 -3.12 4.09 -23.06
CA ILE A 206 -2.98 5.48 -22.60
C ILE A 206 -1.58 5.97 -22.94
N THR A 207 -1.47 7.03 -23.73
CA THR A 207 -0.19 7.65 -24.10
C THR A 207 -0.08 9.02 -23.48
N ASN A 208 0.97 9.23 -22.67
CA ASN A 208 1.28 10.53 -22.08
C ASN A 208 1.73 11.50 -23.18
N MET A 209 1.08 12.65 -23.28
CA MET A 209 1.39 13.73 -24.24
C MET A 209 2.08 14.93 -23.55
N GLY A 210 2.35 14.83 -22.25
CA GLY A 210 3.05 15.85 -21.49
C GLY A 210 4.48 16.01 -21.96
N LYS A 211 4.90 17.26 -22.21
CA LYS A 211 6.28 17.60 -22.58
C LYS A 211 7.25 17.54 -21.40
N GLN A 212 6.75 17.84 -20.19
CA GLN A 212 7.53 17.87 -18.98
C GLN A 212 7.45 16.54 -18.24
N LYS A 213 8.58 16.05 -17.72
CA LYS A 213 8.58 14.88 -16.84
C LYS A 213 8.01 15.26 -15.47
N PHE A 214 7.06 14.48 -14.96
CA PHE A 214 6.46 14.71 -13.64
C PHE A 214 7.48 14.76 -12.49
N THR A 215 8.62 14.08 -12.63
CA THR A 215 9.70 14.08 -11.64
C THR A 215 10.47 15.40 -11.56
N GLU A 216 10.44 16.18 -12.64
CA GLU A 216 11.17 17.44 -12.86
C GLU A 216 10.22 18.66 -12.84
N TRP A 217 8.95 18.45 -12.49
CA TRP A 217 7.99 19.53 -12.32
C TRP A 217 8.37 20.44 -11.15
N ASP A 218 8.20 21.75 -11.35
CA ASP A 218 8.65 22.84 -10.45
C ASP A 218 7.82 22.96 -9.17
N LYS A 219 6.68 22.27 -9.10
CA LYS A 219 5.72 22.25 -7.97
C LYS A 219 4.96 23.55 -7.74
N THR A 220 5.32 24.61 -8.45
CA THR A 220 4.75 25.96 -8.34
C THR A 220 3.85 26.29 -9.50
N SER A 221 4.18 25.84 -10.72
CA SER A 221 3.34 26.07 -11.89
C SER A 221 2.15 25.11 -11.91
N ILE A 222 1.06 25.49 -12.57
CA ILE A 222 -0.07 24.57 -12.81
C ILE A 222 0.45 23.36 -13.58
N LEU A 223 0.22 22.17 -13.03
CA LEU A 223 0.58 20.92 -13.70
C LEU A 223 -0.53 20.53 -14.69
N ASN A 224 -0.23 20.65 -15.97
CA ASN A 224 -1.09 20.16 -17.05
C ASN A 224 -0.73 18.72 -17.39
N ILE A 225 -1.72 17.83 -17.30
CA ILE A 225 -1.60 16.40 -17.56
C ILE A 225 -2.44 16.10 -18.79
N SER A 226 -1.79 15.93 -19.93
CA SER A 226 -2.41 15.59 -21.20
C SER A 226 -2.09 14.15 -21.58
N TYR A 227 -3.10 13.39 -21.99
CA TYR A 227 -2.91 12.03 -22.48
C TYR A 227 -3.99 11.63 -23.49
N HIS A 228 -3.64 10.75 -24.42
CA HIS A 228 -4.62 10.05 -25.26
C HIS A 228 -5.03 8.73 -24.62
N ARG A 229 -6.29 8.33 -24.83
CA ARG A 229 -6.77 6.96 -24.55
C ARG A 229 -7.61 6.49 -25.74
N GLY A 230 -7.01 5.63 -26.57
CA GLY A 230 -7.55 5.37 -27.91
C GLY A 230 -7.59 6.66 -28.74
N SER A 231 -8.73 6.97 -29.35
CA SER A 231 -8.95 8.21 -30.11
C SER A 231 -9.25 9.44 -29.26
N ASN A 232 -9.58 9.27 -27.97
CA ASN A 232 -10.02 10.36 -27.11
C ASN A 232 -8.81 11.09 -26.50
N PHE A 233 -8.85 12.42 -26.50
CA PHE A 233 -7.90 13.27 -25.79
C PHE A 233 -8.45 13.68 -24.43
N TYR A 234 -7.61 13.66 -23.40
CA TYR A 234 -7.94 14.09 -22.05
C TYR A 234 -6.91 15.07 -21.54
N GLU A 235 -7.39 16.14 -20.92
CA GLU A 235 -6.57 17.10 -20.22
C GLU A 235 -7.06 17.28 -18.80
N TYR A 236 -6.12 17.22 -17.86
CA TYR A 236 -6.34 17.53 -16.46
C TYR A 236 -5.37 18.61 -16.02
N LYS A 237 -5.84 19.49 -15.14
CA LYS A 237 -4.99 20.46 -14.46
C LYS A 237 -4.93 20.16 -12.97
N PHE A 238 -3.77 20.42 -12.38
CA PHE A 238 -3.58 20.43 -10.94
C PHE A 238 -2.93 21.76 -10.55
N ASP A 239 -3.65 22.55 -9.76
CA ASP A 239 -3.21 23.84 -9.28
C ASP A 239 -2.59 23.69 -7.86
N PRO A 240 -1.27 23.93 -7.69
CA PRO A 240 -0.61 23.84 -6.39
C PRO A 240 -1.03 24.92 -5.39
N ASP A 241 -1.61 26.03 -5.86
CA ASP A 241 -2.14 27.08 -5.01
C ASP A 241 -3.51 26.70 -4.45
N GLN A 242 -4.30 25.96 -5.23
CA GLN A 242 -5.62 25.46 -4.84
C GLN A 242 -5.69 23.92 -4.78
N PRO A 243 -4.84 23.24 -3.98
CA PRO A 243 -4.78 21.78 -3.97
C PRO A 243 -6.08 21.13 -3.47
N GLN A 244 -6.95 21.87 -2.76
CA GLN A 244 -8.26 21.42 -2.33
C GLN A 244 -9.17 20.99 -3.49
N LEU A 245 -8.97 21.56 -4.68
CA LEU A 245 -9.70 21.21 -5.90
C LEU A 245 -9.25 19.86 -6.47
N GLY A 246 -8.03 19.42 -6.15
CA GLY A 246 -7.41 18.21 -6.68
C GLY A 246 -7.19 18.28 -8.19
N MET A 247 -7.08 17.12 -8.83
CA MET A 247 -6.98 17.04 -10.29
C MET A 247 -8.35 17.35 -10.93
N GLN A 248 -8.42 18.43 -11.70
CA GLN A 248 -9.63 18.87 -12.40
C GLN A 248 -9.55 18.50 -13.88
N LYS A 249 -10.62 17.95 -14.43
CA LYS A 249 -10.73 17.75 -15.88
C LYS A 249 -10.93 19.11 -16.53
N VAL A 250 -10.14 19.44 -17.55
CA VAL A 250 -10.42 20.59 -18.41
C VAL A 250 -11.52 20.13 -19.36
N SER A 251 -12.73 20.67 -19.22
CA SER A 251 -13.76 20.52 -20.24
C SER A 251 -13.28 21.32 -21.44
N GLY A 252 -12.85 20.63 -22.49
CA GLY A 252 -12.81 21.25 -23.80
C GLY A 252 -14.25 21.57 -24.18
N ASP A 253 -14.56 22.83 -24.39
CA ASP A 253 -15.74 23.22 -25.15
C ASP A 253 -15.54 22.62 -26.54
N ALA A 254 -16.06 21.41 -26.75
CA ALA A 254 -16.36 20.94 -28.08
C ALA A 254 -17.56 21.77 -28.56
N GLU A 255 -17.31 23.02 -28.96
CA GLU A 255 -18.07 23.63 -30.03
C GLU A 255 -17.77 22.79 -31.29
N GLU A 256 -18.56 21.73 -31.48
CA GLU A 256 -18.78 21.15 -32.80
C GLU A 256 -19.48 22.22 -33.65
N LYS A 257 -18.77 22.67 -34.70
CA LYS A 257 -19.35 23.29 -35.88
C LYS A 257 -19.96 22.23 -36.79
#